data_AF-A0A1G3Q9F5-F1
#
_entry.id   AF-A0A1G3Q9F5-F1
#
_cell.length_a   1.000
_cell.length_b   1.000
_cell.length_c   1.000
_cell.angle_alpha   90.00
_cell.angle_beta   90.00
_cell.angle_gamma   90.00
#
_symmetry.space_group_name_H-M   'P 1'
#
loop_
_entity.id
_entity.type
_entity.pdbx_description
1 polymer ?
#
loop_
_entity_poly.entity_id
_entity_poly.type
_entity_poly.pdbx_seq_one_letter_code
_entity_poly.pdbx_strand_id
1 'polypeptide(L)'
;MKIIPVKLLRLSLGFFFLILGVIGVIPRLQESIFTLNDNLGLEIIFGVVELVCGLVLVAGLFTFIRKKAISIASLVVLVFWTVRIILSKFVWGLSIGNSGVIFHPVFSTWLLVLSAELIIAAALFIMYRAYE
;
A
#
# COMPACT_ATOMS: atom_id res chain seq x y z
N MET A 1 0.90 1.96 -28.30
CA MET A 1 1.47 2.01 -26.95
C MET A 1 1.90 0.59 -26.58
N LYS A 2 3.21 0.35 -26.45
CA LYS A 2 3.81 -0.99 -26.29
C LYS A 2 3.22 -1.69 -25.05
N ILE A 3 2.90 -2.97 -25.20
CA ILE A 3 2.31 -3.85 -24.20
C ILE A 3 3.32 -3.97 -23.05
N ILE A 4 3.11 -3.20 -21.98
CA ILE A 4 3.83 -3.44 -20.71
C ILE A 4 3.39 -4.85 -20.26
N PRO A 5 4.29 -5.74 -19.83
CA PRO A 5 3.90 -7.01 -19.23
C PRO A 5 3.29 -6.75 -17.84
N VAL A 6 2.07 -6.21 -17.83
CA VAL A 6 1.30 -5.83 -16.63
C VAL A 6 1.08 -7.03 -15.71
N LYS A 7 1.14 -8.25 -16.25
CA LYS A 7 1.04 -9.49 -15.48
C LYS A 7 2.11 -9.61 -14.39
N LEU A 8 3.36 -9.22 -14.68
CA LEU A 8 4.44 -9.29 -13.69
C LEU A 8 4.23 -8.24 -12.60
N LEU A 9 3.95 -6.99 -12.99
CA LEU A 9 3.64 -5.90 -12.07
C LEU A 9 2.47 -6.25 -11.14
N ARG A 10 1.42 -6.84 -11.72
CA ARG A 10 0.24 -7.33 -11.00
C ARG A 10 0.59 -8.41 -9.98
N LEU A 11 1.41 -9.39 -10.38
CA LEU A 11 1.84 -10.47 -9.51
C LEU A 11 2.67 -9.92 -8.34
N SER A 12 3.65 -9.05 -8.64
CA SER A 12 4.50 -8.42 -7.62
C SER A 12 3.68 -7.58 -6.64
N LEU A 13 2.76 -6.74 -7.12
CA LEU A 13 1.87 -5.97 -6.25
C LEU A 13 0.93 -6.88 -5.46
N GLY A 14 0.36 -7.91 -6.09
CA GLY A 14 -0.50 -8.88 -5.41
C GLY A 14 0.21 -9.53 -4.22
N PHE A 15 1.42 -10.06 -4.42
CA PHE A 15 2.22 -10.62 -3.33
C PHE A 15 2.64 -9.58 -2.29
N PHE A 16 3.04 -8.39 -2.72
CA PHE A 16 3.37 -7.29 -1.82
C PHE A 16 2.22 -6.98 -0.86
N PHE A 17 0.99 -6.81 -1.39
CA PHE A 17 -0.20 -6.56 -0.59
C PHE A 17 -0.62 -7.73 0.29
N LEU A 18 -0.43 -8.98 -0.17
CA LEU A 18 -0.67 -10.15 0.65
C LEU A 18 0.26 -10.22 1.86
N ILE A 19 1.57 -10.09 1.64
CA ILE A 19 2.57 -10.14 2.71
C ILE A 19 2.30 -9.02 3.71
N LEU A 20 2.11 -7.81 3.18
CA LEU A 20 1.93 -6.64 4.01
C LEU A 20 0.59 -6.68 4.77
N GLY A 21 -0.49 -7.20 4.16
CA GLY A 21 -1.76 -7.43 4.82
C GLY A 21 -1.68 -8.48 5.94
N VAL A 22 -0.93 -9.57 5.72
CA VAL A 22 -0.66 -10.57 6.77
C VAL A 22 0.10 -9.95 7.94
N ILE A 23 1.10 -9.12 7.67
CA ILE A 23 1.84 -8.40 8.72
C ILE A 23 0.92 -7.46 9.49
N GLY A 24 0.03 -6.71 8.82
CA GLY A 24 -0.90 -5.79 9.48
C GLY A 24 -1.99 -6.50 10.32
N VAL A 25 -2.39 -7.71 9.94
CA VAL A 25 -3.37 -8.50 10.69
C VAL A 25 -2.75 -9.23 11.88
N ILE A 26 -1.45 -9.57 11.82
CA ILE A 26 -0.76 -10.30 12.89
C ILE A 26 -0.03 -9.29 13.81
N PRO A 27 -0.57 -8.96 14.99
CA PRO A 27 -0.08 -7.88 15.84
C PRO A 27 1.32 -8.12 16.45
N ARG A 28 1.87 -9.34 16.32
CA ARG A 28 3.21 -9.69 16.84
C ARG A 28 4.33 -9.54 15.80
N LEU A 29 4.02 -9.11 14.58
CA LEU A 29 4.99 -8.89 13.50
C LEU A 29 5.27 -7.40 13.23
N GLN A 30 4.99 -6.53 14.20
CA GLN A 30 5.07 -5.05 14.13
C GLN A 30 6.51 -4.47 13.98
N GLU A 31 7.46 -5.21 13.42
CA GLU A 31 8.80 -4.70 13.10
C GLU A 31 8.91 -4.18 11.65
N SER A 32 7.78 -4.08 10.93
CA SER A 32 7.80 -3.62 9.54
C SER A 32 8.02 -2.12 9.45
N ILE A 33 8.85 -1.69 8.51
CA ILE A 33 9.10 -0.29 8.16
C ILE A 33 7.81 0.43 7.67
N PHE A 34 6.77 -0.35 7.33
CA PHE A 34 5.46 0.14 6.90
C PHE A 34 4.41 0.18 8.02
N THR A 35 4.73 -0.07 9.29
CA THR A 35 3.75 0.08 10.39
C THR A 35 3.07 1.45 10.35
N LEU A 36 1.75 1.46 10.58
CA LEU A 36 0.97 2.71 10.50
C LEU A 36 1.20 3.52 11.77
N ASN A 37 0.97 2.90 12.93
CA ASN A 37 1.03 3.52 14.26
C ASN A 37 0.84 2.41 15.32
N ASP A 38 1.09 2.71 16.60
CA ASP A 38 0.84 1.78 17.73
C ASP A 38 -0.66 1.46 17.94
N ASN A 39 -1.55 2.01 17.11
CA ASN A 39 -2.98 1.70 17.12
C ASN A 39 -3.27 0.41 16.33
N LEU A 40 -3.20 -0.70 17.05
CA LEU A 40 -3.49 -2.07 16.58
C LEU A 40 -4.80 -2.19 15.79
N GLY A 41 -5.85 -1.45 16.18
CA GLY A 41 -7.15 -1.52 15.51
C GLY A 41 -7.11 -1.01 14.08
N LEU A 42 -6.40 0.11 13.85
CA LEU A 42 -6.23 0.67 12.51
C LEU A 42 -5.35 -0.23 11.64
N GLU A 43 -4.27 -0.78 12.19
CA GLU A 43 -3.39 -1.69 11.45
C GLU A 43 -4.13 -2.95 10.97
N ILE A 44 -4.99 -3.53 11.80
CA ILE A 44 -5.79 -4.68 11.41
C ILE A 44 -6.76 -4.31 10.27
N ILE A 45 -7.41 -3.15 10.33
CA ILE A 45 -8.34 -2.71 9.28
C ILE A 45 -7.61 -2.53 7.95
N PHE A 46 -6.49 -1.79 7.94
CA PHE A 46 -5.68 -1.61 6.74
C PHE A 46 -5.13 -2.96 6.24
N GLY A 47 -4.66 -3.82 7.14
CA GLY A 47 -4.14 -5.15 6.81
C GLY A 47 -5.19 -6.06 6.17
N VAL A 48 -6.43 -6.06 6.67
CA VAL A 48 -7.53 -6.83 6.06
C VAL A 48 -7.84 -6.32 4.65
N VAL A 49 -7.93 -5.00 4.46
CA VAL A 49 -8.19 -4.41 3.13
C VAL A 49 -7.08 -4.77 2.15
N GLU A 50 -5.83 -4.68 2.59
CA GLU A 50 -4.64 -5.01 1.80
C GLU A 50 -4.58 -6.48 1.44
N LEU A 51 -4.91 -7.37 2.38
CA LEU A 51 -4.96 -8.81 2.15
C LEU A 51 -6.04 -9.18 1.14
N VAL A 52 -7.26 -8.66 1.29
CA VAL A 52 -8.36 -8.88 0.34
C VAL A 52 -7.96 -8.40 -1.05
N CYS A 53 -7.33 -7.23 -1.15
CA CYS A 53 -6.93 -6.69 -2.43
C CYS A 53 -5.77 -7.45 -3.08
N GLY A 54 -4.78 -7.88 -2.29
CA GLY A 54 -3.71 -8.76 -2.74
C GLY A 54 -4.26 -10.06 -3.30
N LEU A 55 -5.26 -10.65 -2.64
CA LEU A 55 -5.97 -11.84 -3.14
C LEU A 55 -6.66 -11.57 -4.46
N VAL A 56 -7.39 -10.45 -4.62
CA VAL A 56 -8.08 -10.12 -5.88
C VAL A 56 -7.08 -9.89 -7.02
N LEU A 57 -5.95 -9.22 -6.74
CA LEU A 57 -4.89 -9.00 -7.71
C LEU A 57 -4.26 -10.32 -8.16
N VAL A 58 -3.94 -11.24 -7.24
CA VAL A 58 -3.37 -12.56 -7.60
C VAL A 58 -4.42 -13.45 -8.27
N ALA A 59 -5.63 -13.53 -7.72
CA ALA A 59 -6.67 -14.45 -8.19
C ALA A 59 -7.04 -14.18 -9.66
N GLY A 60 -7.16 -12.92 -10.08
CA GLY A 60 -7.50 -12.63 -11.47
C GLY A 60 -6.35 -12.77 -12.46
N LEU A 61 -5.17 -13.27 -12.04
CA LEU A 61 -4.18 -13.83 -12.96
C LEU A 61 -4.57 -15.25 -13.44
N PHE A 62 -5.25 -16.00 -12.58
CA PHE A 62 -5.63 -17.41 -12.82
C PHE A 62 -7.09 -17.58 -13.26
N THR A 63 -7.94 -16.63 -12.89
CA THR A 63 -9.37 -16.66 -13.18
C THR A 63 -9.73 -15.65 -14.27
N PHE A 64 -10.76 -15.95 -15.07
CA PHE A 64 -11.38 -15.02 -16.03
C PHE A 64 -12.16 -13.92 -15.31
N ILE A 65 -11.51 -13.21 -14.37
CA ILE A 65 -12.09 -12.05 -13.72
C ILE A 65 -12.23 -10.94 -14.76
N ARG A 66 -13.43 -10.35 -14.83
CA ARG A 66 -13.74 -9.24 -15.73
C ARG A 66 -12.75 -8.09 -15.47
N LYS A 67 -12.16 -7.53 -16.53
CA LYS A 67 -11.22 -6.38 -16.45
C LYS A 67 -11.72 -5.26 -15.54
N LYS A 68 -13.03 -4.98 -15.56
CA LYS A 68 -13.71 -4.01 -14.68
C LYS A 68 -13.49 -4.27 -13.19
N ALA A 69 -13.53 -5.53 -12.74
CA ALA A 69 -13.33 -5.85 -11.33
C ALA A 69 -11.88 -5.61 -10.89
N ILE A 70 -10.91 -5.86 -11.78
CA ILE A 70 -9.49 -5.59 -11.52
C ILE A 70 -9.22 -4.09 -11.47
N SER A 71 -9.84 -3.32 -12.37
CA SER A 71 -9.76 -1.86 -12.37
C SER A 71 -10.32 -1.28 -11.07
N ILE A 72 -11.53 -1.68 -10.66
CA ILE A 72 -12.16 -1.21 -9.40
C ILE A 72 -11.32 -1.62 -8.19
N ALA A 73 -10.84 -2.86 -8.12
CA ALA A 73 -9.99 -3.31 -7.03
C ALA A 73 -8.69 -2.48 -6.96
N SER A 74 -8.03 -2.25 -8.09
CA SER A 74 -6.80 -1.44 -8.15
C SER A 74 -7.05 0.00 -7.70
N LEU A 75 -8.20 0.58 -8.07
CA LEU A 75 -8.60 1.91 -7.64
C LEU A 75 -8.84 1.98 -6.12
N VAL A 76 -9.57 1.01 -5.56
CA VAL A 76 -9.82 0.94 -4.11
C VAL A 76 -8.50 0.84 -3.36
N VAL A 77 -7.59 -0.04 -3.79
CA VAL A 77 -6.25 -0.15 -3.16
C VAL A 77 -5.50 1.16 -3.24
N LEU A 78 -5.50 1.81 -4.41
CA LEU A 78 -4.81 3.08 -4.59
C LEU A 78 -5.32 4.15 -3.62
N VAL A 79 -6.64 4.24 -3.42
CA VAL A 79 -7.24 5.18 -2.46
C VAL A 79 -6.80 4.85 -1.03
N PHE A 80 -6.96 3.59 -0.59
CA PHE A 80 -6.57 3.18 0.76
C PHE A 80 -5.07 3.36 1.01
N TRP A 81 -4.23 3.02 0.02
CA TRP A 81 -2.79 3.21 0.08
C TRP A 81 -2.41 4.69 0.18
N THR A 82 -3.09 5.56 -0.57
CA THR A 82 -2.88 7.01 -0.48
C THR A 82 -3.25 7.54 0.90
N VAL A 83 -4.40 7.11 1.45
CA VAL A 83 -4.81 7.46 2.81
C VAL A 83 -3.77 6.99 3.84
N ARG A 84 -3.22 5.79 3.68
CA ARG A 84 -2.16 5.26 4.55
C ARG A 84 -0.91 6.14 4.52
N ILE A 85 -0.46 6.59 3.35
CA ILE A 85 0.70 7.49 3.23
C ILE A 85 0.44 8.79 4.01
N ILE A 86 -0.75 9.36 3.84
CA ILE A 86 -1.14 10.60 4.52
C ILE A 86 -1.09 10.40 6.04
N LEU A 87 -1.74 9.34 6.55
CA LEU A 87 -1.78 9.06 7.97
C LEU A 87 -0.39 8.76 8.56
N SER A 88 0.34 7.84 7.94
CA SER A 88 1.64 7.39 8.46
C SER A 88 2.75 8.44 8.34
N LYS A 89 2.83 9.17 7.22
CA LYS A 89 3.95 10.10 6.98
C LYS A 89 3.66 11.52 7.39
N PHE A 90 2.42 12.00 7.23
CA PHE A 90 2.11 13.40 7.48
C PHE A 90 1.37 13.63 8.79
N VAL A 91 0.47 12.72 9.20
CA VAL A 91 -0.28 12.88 10.45
C VAL A 91 0.51 12.35 11.65
N TRP A 92 1.14 11.17 11.53
CA TRP A 92 1.89 10.56 12.62
C TRP A 92 3.42 10.69 12.46
N GLY A 93 3.91 10.80 11.23
CA GLY A 93 5.34 10.92 10.96
C GLY A 93 5.92 12.33 11.13
N LEU A 94 5.08 13.34 11.33
CA LEU A 94 5.47 14.74 11.56
C LEU A 94 4.90 15.23 12.89
N SER A 95 5.76 15.81 13.72
CA SER A 95 5.37 16.54 14.92
C SER A 95 5.81 18.00 14.77
N ILE A 96 4.85 18.92 14.82
CA ILE A 96 5.11 20.36 14.71
C ILE A 96 5.07 20.94 16.12
N GLY A 97 6.23 21.32 16.65
CA GLY A 97 6.37 21.93 17.97
C GLY A 97 7.03 23.31 17.91
N ASN A 98 7.20 23.94 19.08
CA ASN A 98 7.84 25.26 19.19
C ASN A 98 9.30 25.31 18.68
N SER A 99 9.96 24.16 18.58
CA SER A 99 11.33 23.99 18.09
C SER A 99 11.44 23.61 16.60
N GLY A 100 10.32 23.60 15.87
CA GLY A 100 10.26 23.30 14.43
C GLY A 100 9.54 21.98 14.10
N VAL A 101 9.81 21.46 12.90
CA VAL A 101 9.24 20.19 12.42
C VAL A 101 10.16 19.04 12.80
N ILE A 102 9.65 18.11 13.60
CA ILE A 102 10.34 16.90 14.02
C ILE A 102 9.79 15.71 13.23
N PHE A 103 10.69 14.93 12.64
CA PHE A 103 10.33 13.75 11.85
C PHE A 103 10.47 12.48 12.69
N HIS A 104 9.46 11.64 12.64
CA HIS A 104 9.45 10.31 13.26
C HIS A 104 9.18 9.28 12.16
N PRO A 105 10.16 8.46 11.73
CA PRO A 105 11.58 8.40 12.15
C PRO A 105 12.42 9.58 11.60
N VAL A 106 13.74 9.58 11.86
CA VAL A 106 14.68 10.61 11.34
C VAL A 106 14.45 10.91 9.86
N PHE A 107 14.67 12.16 9.47
CA PHE A 107 14.30 12.70 8.15
C PHE A 107 14.71 11.80 6.97
N SER A 108 15.93 11.27 6.96
CA SER A 108 16.42 10.40 5.88
C SER A 108 15.60 9.11 5.76
N THR A 109 15.25 8.47 6.88
CA THR A 109 14.42 7.26 6.89
C THR A 109 13.00 7.61 6.51
N TRP A 110 12.44 8.70 7.04
CA TRP A 110 11.10 9.17 6.66
C TRP A 110 10.98 9.39 5.14
N LEU A 111 11.97 10.06 4.54
CA LEU A 111 12.02 10.34 3.11
C LEU A 111 12.18 9.06 2.28
N LEU A 112 13.01 8.12 2.73
CA LEU A 112 13.20 6.83 2.06
C LEU A 112 11.89 6.04 2.04
N VAL A 113 11.20 5.92 3.17
CA VAL A 113 9.94 5.16 3.24
C VAL A 113 8.86 5.84 2.42
N LEU A 114 8.74 7.17 2.50
CA LEU A 114 7.80 7.93 1.65
C LEU A 114 8.08 7.67 0.16
N SER A 115 9.35 7.66 -0.26
CA SER A 115 9.70 7.39 -1.66
C SER A 115 9.28 5.99 -2.11
N ALA A 116 9.47 4.97 -1.26
CA ALA A 116 9.04 3.61 -1.55
C ALA A 116 7.50 3.51 -1.65
N GLU A 117 6.78 4.16 -0.72
CA GLU A 117 5.32 4.18 -0.74
C GLU A 117 4.76 4.90 -1.98
N LEU A 118 5.40 5.98 -2.44
CA LEU A 118 5.04 6.67 -3.68
C LEU A 118 5.31 5.83 -4.93
N ILE A 119 6.39 5.05 -4.96
CA ILE A 119 6.66 4.09 -6.05
C ILE A 119 5.55 3.04 -6.12
N ILE A 120 5.09 2.53 -4.98
CA ILE A 120 3.97 1.58 -4.91
C ILE A 120 2.67 2.23 -5.37
N ALA A 121 2.40 3.48 -4.97
CA ALA A 121 1.25 4.23 -5.44
C ALA A 121 1.28 4.42 -6.97
N ALA A 122 2.44 4.76 -7.54
CA ALA A 122 2.62 4.87 -8.98
C ALA A 122 2.39 3.52 -9.70
N ALA A 123 2.90 2.42 -9.14
CA ALA A 123 2.69 1.07 -9.66
C ALA A 123 1.21 0.67 -9.67
N LEU A 124 0.47 0.99 -8.60
CA LEU A 124 -0.98 0.80 -8.51
C LEU A 124 -1.74 1.65 -9.54
N PHE A 125 -1.32 2.90 -9.74
CA PHE A 125 -1.93 3.77 -10.74
C PHE A 125 -1.73 3.24 -12.17
N ILE A 126 -0.53 2.74 -12.49
CA ILE A 126 -0.25 2.08 -13.78
C ILE A 126 -1.13 0.84 -13.96
N MET A 127 -1.29 0.04 -12.90
CA MET A 127 -2.20 -1.11 -12.88
C MET A 127 -3.64 -0.70 -13.17
N TYR A 128 -4.16 0.30 -12.46
CA TYR A 128 -5.51 0.82 -12.68
C TYR A 128 -5.71 1.27 -14.14
N ARG A 129 -4.82 2.11 -14.66
CA ARG A 129 -4.83 2.61 -16.06
C ARG A 129 -4.74 1.50 -17.11
N ALA A 130 -4.12 0.36 -16.79
CA ALA A 130 -4.00 -0.74 -17.73
C ALA A 130 -5.28 -1.59 -17.86
N TYR A 131 -6.21 -1.49 -16.90
CA TYR A 131 -7.45 -2.27 -16.85
C TYR A 131 -8.72 -1.42 -16.90
N GLU A 132 -8.62 -0.09 -16.83
CA GLU A 132 -9.63 0.88 -17.26
C GLU A 132 -10.00 0.68 -18.75
#